data_AF-A0A0F7SN78-F1
#
_entry.id   AF-A0A0F7SN78-F1
#
_cell.length_a   1.000
_cell.length_b   1.000
_cell.length_c   1.000
_cell.angle_alpha   90.00
_cell.angle_beta   90.00
_cell.angle_gamma   90.00
#
_symmetry.space_group_name_H-M   'P 1'
#
loop_
_entity.id
_entity.type
_entity.pdbx_description
1 polymer ?
#
loop_
_entity_poly.entity_id
_entity_poly.type
_entity_poly.pdbx_seq_one_letter_code
_entity_poly.pdbx_strand_id
1 'polypeptide(L)'
;MRVTLPNQGGMPEGKKFLGWWGAFGGERQKGIITYSISQNEQAAMRGAFEGYIFHGFKRIARHAPYFVPPFVVGYAAFQWAENKYNYLCSKEGHHLTMLEEEGGH
;
A
#
# COMPACT_ATOMS: atom_id res chain seq x y z
N MET A 1 4.05 40.93 5.23
CA MET A 1 2.62 40.69 5.53
C MET A 1 2.38 39.19 5.67
N ARG A 2 1.70 38.74 6.74
CA ARG A 2 0.98 37.46 6.70
C ARG A 2 -0.24 37.70 5.81
N VAL A 3 -0.47 36.87 4.81
CA VAL A 3 -1.77 36.89 4.11
C VAL A 3 -2.79 36.53 5.18
N THR A 4 -3.65 37.48 5.54
CA THR A 4 -4.77 37.20 6.43
C THR A 4 -5.66 36.21 5.70
N LEU A 5 -5.95 35.07 6.34
CA LEU A 5 -6.90 34.09 5.83
C LEU A 5 -8.20 34.82 5.43
N PRO A 6 -8.88 34.44 4.34
CA PRO A 6 -10.25 34.87 4.11
C PRO A 6 -11.04 34.59 5.39
N ASN A 7 -11.71 35.61 5.93
CA ASN A 7 -12.50 35.46 7.14
C ASN A 7 -13.60 34.43 6.87
N GLN A 8 -13.39 33.18 7.27
CA GLN A 8 -14.46 32.21 7.36
C GLN A 8 -15.34 32.71 8.49
N GLY A 9 -16.50 33.31 8.17
CA GLY A 9 -17.32 34.12 9.08
C GLY A 9 -17.95 33.38 10.28
N GLY A 10 -17.31 32.32 10.78
CA GLY A 10 -17.64 31.61 12.00
C GLY A 10 -16.80 32.05 13.20
N MET A 11 -16.96 31.30 14.31
CA MET A 11 -16.24 31.53 15.55
C MET A 11 -14.72 31.30 15.38
N PRO A 12 -13.83 32.02 16.09
CA PRO A 12 -12.39 31.85 15.95
C PRO A 12 -11.97 30.41 16.21
N GLU A 13 -11.40 29.76 15.20
CA GLU A 13 -10.92 28.40 15.30
C GLU A 13 -9.46 28.35 15.77
N GLY A 14 -9.05 27.21 16.34
CA GLY A 14 -7.66 26.96 16.74
C GLY A 14 -6.67 26.93 15.57
N LYS A 15 -5.37 26.94 15.88
CA LYS A 15 -4.31 26.86 14.87
C LYS A 15 -4.38 25.51 14.14
N LYS A 16 -4.41 25.55 12.80
CA LYS A 16 -4.43 24.37 11.92
C LYS A 16 -3.15 24.31 11.08
N PHE A 17 -2.73 23.10 10.70
CA PHE A 17 -1.58 22.89 9.80
C PHE A 17 -1.88 23.19 8.33
N LEU A 18 -3.16 23.30 7.97
CA LEU A 18 -3.63 23.58 6.62
C LEU A 18 -4.58 24.78 6.63
N GLY A 19 -4.36 25.74 5.73
CA GLY A 19 -5.25 26.88 5.51
C GLY A 19 -6.02 26.81 4.18
N TRP A 20 -6.44 27.96 3.67
CA TRP A 20 -7.19 28.08 2.41
C TRP A 20 -6.33 28.55 1.24
N TRP A 21 -6.90 28.62 0.04
CA TRP A 21 -6.29 29.28 -1.11
C TRP A 21 -5.81 30.69 -0.75
N GLY A 22 -4.56 30.99 -1.09
CA GLY A 22 -3.88 32.24 -0.72
C GLY A 22 -3.17 32.21 0.65
N ALA A 23 -3.52 31.29 1.55
CA ALA A 23 -2.92 31.15 2.87
C ALA A 23 -2.84 29.67 3.32
N PHE A 24 -2.24 28.83 2.48
CA PHE A 24 -2.24 27.36 2.64
C PHE A 24 -1.50 26.85 3.90
N GLY A 25 -0.62 27.66 4.48
CA GLY A 25 0.19 27.29 5.66
C GLY A 25 1.55 26.68 5.34
N GLY A 26 1.91 26.55 4.06
CA GLY A 26 3.23 26.12 3.62
C GLY A 26 4.31 27.20 3.74
N GLU A 27 5.55 26.80 3.48
CA GLU A 27 6.70 27.71 3.44
C GLU A 27 6.58 28.76 2.32
N ARG A 28 7.26 29.90 2.50
CA ARG A 28 7.26 30.96 1.49
C ARG A 28 8.08 30.52 0.28
N GLN A 29 7.43 30.39 -0.87
CA GLN A 29 8.08 30.05 -2.13
C GLN A 29 8.36 31.32 -2.95
N LYS A 30 9.59 31.49 -3.42
CA LYS A 30 10.00 32.59 -4.31
C LYS A 30 10.95 32.04 -5.37
N GLY A 31 10.75 32.41 -6.63
CA GLY A 31 11.64 32.04 -7.75
C GLY A 31 11.35 30.69 -8.42
N ILE A 32 10.27 29.99 -8.04
CA ILE A 32 9.83 28.77 -8.72
C ILE A 32 8.88 29.15 -9.84
N ILE A 33 9.22 28.82 -11.08
CA ILE A 33 8.40 29.08 -12.26
C ILE A 33 7.88 27.73 -12.77
N THR A 34 6.56 27.59 -12.85
CA THR A 34 5.90 26.36 -13.32
C THR A 34 5.25 26.63 -14.66
N TYR A 35 5.51 25.76 -15.64
CA TYR A 35 4.90 25.82 -16.97
C TYR A 35 3.98 24.62 -17.16
N SER A 36 2.85 24.83 -17.82
CA SER A 36 1.88 23.79 -18.16
C SER A 36 1.29 24.05 -19.54
N ILE A 37 0.97 22.98 -20.27
CA ILE A 37 0.27 23.03 -21.55
C ILE A 37 -1.21 22.70 -21.33
N SER A 38 -2.12 23.26 -22.14
CA SER A 38 -3.54 22.92 -22.10
C SER A 38 -3.76 21.42 -22.32
N GLN A 39 -4.70 20.80 -21.60
CA GLN A 39 -4.98 19.36 -21.75
C GLN A 39 -5.54 19.03 -23.13
N ASN A 40 -6.24 19.97 -23.77
CA ASN A 40 -6.82 19.78 -25.11
C ASN A 40 -5.75 19.79 -26.22
N GLU A 41 -4.53 20.24 -25.92
CA GLU A 41 -3.38 20.23 -26.84
C GLU A 41 -2.50 18.98 -26.65
N GLN A 42 -2.78 18.16 -25.64
CA GLN A 42 -2.00 16.97 -25.31
C GLN A 42 -2.76 15.70 -25.69
N ALA A 43 -2.04 14.69 -26.18
CA ALA A 43 -2.58 13.36 -26.35
C ALA A 43 -2.62 12.63 -24.99
N ALA A 44 -3.81 12.44 -24.43
CA ALA A 44 -4.01 11.97 -23.05
C ALA A 44 -3.33 10.64 -22.68
N MET A 45 -3.20 9.70 -23.62
CA MET A 45 -2.62 8.37 -23.39
C MET A 45 -1.35 8.10 -24.22
N ARG A 46 -0.70 9.13 -24.76
CA ARG A 46 0.51 8.94 -25.55
C ARG A 46 1.60 8.28 -24.70
N GLY A 47 2.04 7.08 -25.10
CA GLY A 47 3.06 6.32 -24.39
C GLY A 47 2.58 5.62 -23.11
N ALA A 48 1.27 5.54 -22.86
CA ALA A 48 0.75 4.91 -21.63
C ALA A 48 1.14 3.43 -21.52
N PHE A 49 1.02 2.66 -22.60
CA PHE A 49 1.37 1.22 -22.61
C PHE A 49 2.88 0.99 -22.46
N GLU A 50 3.69 1.60 -23.33
CA GLU A 50 5.15 1.49 -23.29
C GLU A 50 5.71 1.98 -21.96
N GLY A 51 5.22 3.12 -21.47
CA GLY A 51 5.58 3.67 -20.17
C GLY A 51 5.21 2.74 -19.02
N TYR A 52 3.98 2.21 -19.00
CA TYR A 52 3.50 1.37 -17.90
C TYR A 52 4.22 0.03 -17.82
N ILE A 53 4.53 -0.61 -18.95
CA ILE A 53 5.21 -1.91 -18.93
C ILE A 53 6.58 -1.79 -18.25
N PHE A 54 7.42 -0.83 -18.68
CA PHE A 54 8.77 -0.69 -18.13
C PHE A 54 8.79 -0.02 -16.75
N HIS A 55 8.02 1.06 -16.56
CA HIS A 55 8.02 1.80 -15.29
C HIS A 55 7.18 1.10 -14.21
N GLY A 56 6.09 0.44 -14.60
CA GLY A 56 5.26 -0.36 -13.71
C GLY A 56 6.03 -1.56 -13.15
N PHE A 57 6.72 -2.32 -14.01
CA PHE A 57 7.60 -3.40 -13.56
C PHE A 57 8.67 -2.90 -12.59
N LYS A 58 9.38 -1.82 -12.95
CA LYS A 58 10.41 -1.21 -12.10
C LYS A 58 9.85 -0.78 -10.73
N ARG A 59 8.61 -0.27 -10.68
CA ARG A 59 7.94 0.10 -9.44
C ARG A 59 7.62 -1.13 -8.59
N ILE A 60 7.06 -2.17 -9.18
CA ILE A 60 6.71 -3.42 -8.47
C ILE A 60 7.97 -4.10 -7.94
N ALA A 61 9.01 -4.21 -8.76
CA ALA A 61 10.27 -4.85 -8.38
C ALA A 61 10.94 -4.17 -7.17
N ARG A 62 10.84 -2.84 -7.05
CA ARG A 62 11.36 -2.10 -5.88
C ARG A 62 10.61 -2.38 -4.59
N HIS A 63 9.31 -2.66 -4.69
CA HIS A 63 8.48 -2.94 -3.53
C HIS A 63 8.36 -4.44 -3.21
N ALA A 64 8.69 -5.31 -4.17
CA ALA A 64 8.64 -6.76 -4.02
C ALA A 64 9.30 -7.28 -2.74
N PRO A 65 10.48 -6.80 -2.31
CA PRO A 65 11.11 -7.28 -1.07
C PRO A 65 10.29 -7.04 0.20
N TYR A 66 9.35 -6.09 0.20
CA TYR A 66 8.54 -5.78 1.39
C TYR A 66 7.29 -6.64 1.50
N PHE A 67 6.72 -7.08 0.37
CA PHE A 67 5.48 -7.86 0.38
C PHE A 67 5.68 -9.34 0.00
N VAL A 68 6.66 -9.66 -0.84
CA VAL A 68 6.89 -11.06 -1.27
C VAL A 68 7.23 -11.96 -0.07
N PRO A 69 8.16 -11.60 0.85
CA PRO A 69 8.47 -12.48 1.98
C PRO A 69 7.26 -12.84 2.87
N PRO A 70 6.41 -11.90 3.34
CA PRO A 70 5.26 -12.28 4.15
C PRO A 70 4.24 -13.13 3.38
N PHE A 71 4.06 -12.91 2.08
CA PHE A 71 3.17 -13.76 1.27
C PHE A 71 3.73 -15.18 1.09
N VAL A 72 5.04 -15.31 0.86
CA VAL A 72 5.69 -16.62 0.74
C VAL A 72 5.60 -17.39 2.05
N VAL A 73 5.91 -16.75 3.18
CA VAL A 73 5.81 -17.38 4.51
C VAL A 73 4.36 -17.76 4.83
N GLY A 74 3.41 -16.87 4.57
CA GLY A 74 1.99 -17.14 4.80
C GLY A 74 1.48 -18.32 3.98
N TYR A 75 1.85 -18.38 2.71
CA TYR A 75 1.45 -19.48 1.83
C TYR A 75 2.11 -20.81 2.21
N ALA A 76 3.38 -20.79 2.61
CA ALA A 76 4.08 -21.99 3.07
C ALA A 76 3.43 -22.55 4.35
N ALA A 77 3.11 -21.68 5.33
CA ALA A 77 2.42 -22.08 6.56
C ALA A 77 1.03 -22.65 6.27
N PHE A 78 0.29 -22.03 5.33
CA PHE A 78 -1.02 -22.50 4.90
C PHE A 78 -0.96 -23.90 4.28
N GLN A 79 -0.07 -24.12 3.32
CA GLN A 79 0.10 -25.45 2.70
C GLN A 79 0.52 -26.52 3.71
N TRP A 80 1.43 -26.17 4.64
CA TRP A 80 1.82 -27.09 5.70
C TRP A 80 0.63 -27.48 6.58
N ALA A 81 -0.18 -26.49 7.00
CA ALA A 81 -1.36 -26.72 7.83
C ALA A 81 -2.41 -27.58 7.11
N GLU A 82 -2.67 -27.32 5.83
CA GLU A 82 -3.61 -28.10 5.02
C GLU A 82 -3.16 -29.56 4.86
N ASN A 83 -1.88 -29.78 4.55
CA ASN A 83 -1.33 -31.13 4.43
C ASN A 83 -1.37 -31.88 5.77
N LYS A 84 -1.03 -31.21 6.87
CA LYS A 84 -1.08 -31.80 8.22
C LYS A 84 -2.52 -32.12 8.63
N TYR A 85 -3.46 -31.21 8.35
CA TYR A 85 -4.88 -31.42 8.62
C TYR A 85 -5.43 -32.63 7.85
N ASN A 86 -5.18 -32.69 6.54
CA ASN A 86 -5.62 -33.79 5.70
C ASN A 86 -4.99 -35.13 6.13
N TYR A 87 -3.73 -35.12 6.55
CA TYR A 87 -3.07 -36.29 7.11
C TYR A 87 -3.72 -36.76 8.42
N LEU A 88 -4.01 -35.85 9.35
CA LEU A 88 -4.64 -36.20 10.63
C LEU A 88 -6.07 -36.73 10.47
N CYS A 89 -6.82 -36.24 9.48
CA CYS A 89 -8.14 -36.75 9.12
C CYS A 89 -8.10 -38.04 8.27
N SER A 90 -6.91 -38.52 7.89
CA SER A 90 -6.75 -39.78 7.16
C SER A 90 -6.75 -40.97 8.13
N LYS A 91 -7.07 -42.17 7.61
CA LYS A 91 -7.06 -43.40 8.42
C LYS A 91 -5.68 -43.70 9.03
N GLU A 92 -4.62 -43.44 8.27
CA GLU A 92 -3.24 -43.63 8.72
C GLU A 92 -2.88 -42.64 9.83
N GLY A 93 -3.33 -41.39 9.70
CA GLY A 93 -3.19 -40.37 10.74
C GLY A 93 -3.89 -40.75 12.03
N HIS A 94 -5.13 -41.24 11.95
CA HIS A 94 -5.87 -41.74 13.11
C HIS A 94 -5.21 -42.95 13.76
N HIS A 95 -4.65 -43.88 12.99
CA HIS A 95 -3.93 -45.02 13.56
C HIS A 95 -2.65 -44.57 14.30
N LEU A 96 -1.93 -43.58 13.76
CA LEU A 96 -0.74 -43.04 14.40
C LEU A 96 -1.04 -42.25 15.67
N THR A 97 -2.10 -41.43 15.71
CA THR A 97 -2.50 -40.76 16.96
C THR A 97 -2.97 -41.76 18.01
N MET A 98 -3.68 -42.82 17.62
CA MET A 98 -4.08 -43.90 18.54
C MET A 98 -2.85 -44.66 19.09
N LEU A 99 -1.86 -44.96 18.26
CA LEU A 99 -0.59 -45.56 18.71
C LEU A 99 0.22 -44.63 19.64
N GLU A 100 0.17 -43.31 19.40
CA GLU A 100 0.82 -42.30 20.23
C GLU A 100 0.12 -42.16 21.60
N GLU A 101 -1.21 -42.32 21.64
CA GLU A 101 -2.01 -42.38 22.87
C GLU A 101 -1.85 -43.71 23.64
N GLU A 102 -1.75 -44.85 22.94
CA GLU A 102 -1.53 -46.17 23.54
C GLU A 102 -0.09 -46.39 24.01
N GLY A 103 0.90 -45.73 23.39
CA GLY A 103 2.31 -45.76 23.78
C GLY A 103 2.68 -44.80 24.92
N GLY A 104 1.70 -44.07 25.46
CA GLY A 104 1.83 -43.17 26.60
C GLY A 104 1.75 -43.87 27.95
N HIS A 105 2.64 -44.84 28.19
CA HIS A 105 3.01 -45.38 29.50
C HIS A 105 4.52 -45.60 29.56
#